data_AF-A0A031HWM2-F1
#
_entry.id   AF-A0A031HWM2-F1
#
_cell.length_a   1.000
_cell.length_b   1.000
_cell.length_c   1.000
_cell.angle_alpha   90.00
_cell.angle_beta   90.00
_cell.angle_gamma   90.00
#
_symmetry.space_group_name_H-M   'P 1'
#
loop_
_entity.id
_entity.type
_entity.pdbx_description
1 polymer ?
#
loop_
_entity_poly.entity_id
_entity_poly.type
_entity_poly.pdbx_seq_one_letter_code
_entity_poly.pdbx_strand_id
1 'polypeptide(L)' 'MTPDAQIPPRYPRPATRDDVARAKAGYESGYGVDHVIVSEWLRTWGQPGFKDFPLWLAEQNE' A
#
# COMPACT_ATOMS: atom_id res chain seq x y z
N MET A 1 -13.23 -33.78 -6.66
CA MET A 1 -12.85 -33.25 -5.33
C MET A 1 -11.46 -32.65 -5.48
N THR A 2 -11.37 -31.39 -5.88
CA THR A 2 -10.07 -30.69 -5.91
C THR A 2 -9.67 -30.44 -4.46
N PRO A 3 -8.43 -30.75 -4.04
CA PRO A 3 -7.98 -30.34 -2.72
C PRO A 3 -8.10 -28.83 -2.68
N ASP A 4 -8.93 -28.35 -1.75
CA ASP A 4 -9.02 -26.96 -1.37
C ASP A 4 -7.59 -26.49 -1.11
N ALA A 5 -7.02 -25.77 -2.07
CA ALA A 5 -5.68 -25.25 -1.94
C ALA A 5 -5.76 -24.25 -0.79
N GLN A 6 -5.36 -24.69 0.41
CA GLN A 6 -5.27 -23.84 1.58
C GLN A 6 -4.23 -22.78 1.26
N ILE A 7 -4.67 -21.66 0.68
CA ILE A 7 -3.84 -20.48 0.50
C ILE A 7 -3.54 -20.01 1.93
N PRO A 8 -2.30 -20.10 2.41
CA PRO A 8 -1.99 -19.63 3.74
C PRO A 8 -2.35 -18.14 3.81
N PRO A 9 -2.96 -17.67 4.92
CA PRO A 9 -3.30 -16.27 5.06
C PRO A 9 -2.02 -15.44 4.87
N ARG A 10 -2.02 -14.60 3.83
CA ARG A 10 -0.96 -13.59 3.66
C ARG A 10 -1.18 -12.56 4.75
N TYR A 11 -0.41 -12.66 5.83
CA TYR A 11 -0.37 -11.58 6.82
C TYR A 11 0.19 -10.34 6.12
N PRO A 12 -0.60 -9.25 6.01
CA PRO A 12 -0.09 -8.02 5.42
C PRO A 12 0.98 -7.47 6.37
N ARG A 13 2.23 -7.44 5.89
CA ARG A 13 3.30 -6.75 6.61
C ARG A 13 3.04 -5.23 6.54
N PRO A 14 3.40 -4.46 7.58
CA PRO A 14 3.39 -3.01 7.48
C PRO A 14 4.35 -2.54 6.37
N ALA A 15 4.03 -1.41 5.76
CA ALA A 15 4.94 -0.75 4.83
C ALA A 15 6.19 -0.27 5.57
N THR A 16 7.36 -0.45 4.97
CA THR A 16 8.62 0.11 5.46
C THR A 16 8.91 1.47 4.80
N ARG A 17 9.88 2.19 5.35
CA ARG A 17 10.37 3.43 4.74
C ARG A 17 10.86 3.23 3.29
N ASP A 18 11.50 2.10 3.00
CA ASP A 18 11.95 1.76 1.65
C ASP A 18 10.77 1.48 0.69
N ASP A 19 9.67 0.92 1.18
CA ASP A 19 8.46 0.76 0.38
C ASP A 19 7.86 2.11 0.01
N VAL A 20 7.82 3.04 0.97
CA VAL A 20 7.34 4.41 0.74
C VAL A 20 8.22 5.14 -0.26
N ALA A 21 9.55 5.06 -0.11
CA ALA A 21 10.49 5.67 -1.04
C ALA A 21 10.34 5.10 -2.47
N ARG A 22 10.20 3.77 -2.60
CA ARG A 22 9.95 3.12 -3.88
C ARG A 22 8.60 3.50 -4.47
N ALA A 23 7.55 3.59 -3.67
CA ALA A 23 6.24 4.01 -4.15
C ALA A 23 6.22 5.46 -4.63
N LYS A 24 6.97 6.37 -3.98
CA LYS A 24 7.14 7.75 -4.47
C LYS A 24 7.78 7.77 -5.85
N ALA A 25 8.93 7.11 -6.01
CA ALA A 25 9.62 7.02 -7.30
C ALA A 25 8.79 6.30 -8.38
N GLY A 26 8.09 5.23 -8.01
CA GLY A 26 7.21 4.47 -8.91
C GLY A 26 5.98 5.24 -9.36
N TYR A 27 5.41 6.05 -8.47
CA TYR A 27 4.31 6.95 -8.79
C TYR A 27 4.74 8.08 -9.72
N GLU A 28 5.86 8.74 -9.45
CA GLU A 28 6.40 9.84 -10.28
C GLU A 28 6.81 9.36 -11.69
N SER A 29 7.34 8.15 -11.81
CA SER A 29 7.74 7.56 -13.09
C SER A 29 6.60 6.93 -13.88
N GLY A 30 5.41 6.77 -13.28
CA GLY A 30 4.28 6.05 -13.88
C GLY A 30 4.45 4.53 -13.94
N TYR A 31 5.51 3.98 -13.32
CA TYR A 31 5.77 2.54 -13.27
C TYR A 31 4.76 1.78 -12.38
N GLY A 32 4.12 2.49 -11.44
CA GLY A 32 3.14 1.94 -10.52
C GLY A 32 3.64 1.90 -9.07
N VAL A 33 2.78 1.41 -8.17
CA VAL A 33 3.05 1.38 -6.72
C VAL A 33 2.82 -0.02 -6.15
N ASP A 34 3.63 -0.40 -5.17
CA ASP A 34 3.54 -1.70 -4.52
C ASP A 34 2.23 -1.86 -3.75
N HIS A 35 1.65 -3.07 -3.80
CA HIS A 35 0.37 -3.39 -3.15
C HIS A 35 0.36 -3.14 -1.64
N VAL A 36 1.52 -3.22 -0.98
CA VAL A 36 1.65 -2.94 0.45
C VAL A 36 1.30 -1.48 0.77
N ILE A 37 1.74 -0.55 -0.08
CA ILE A 37 1.49 0.88 0.07
C ILE A 37 0.03 1.22 -0.23
N VAL A 38 -0.53 0.61 -1.28
CA VAL A 38 -1.96 0.77 -1.60
C VAL A 38 -2.82 0.23 -0.46
N SER A 39 -2.42 -0.88 0.16
CA SER A 39 -3.15 -1.48 1.29
C SER A 39 -3.13 -0.56 2.52
N GLU A 40 -1.99 0.06 2.83
CA GLU A 40 -1.90 1.06 3.91
C GLU A 40 -2.77 2.28 3.64
N TRP A 41 -2.77 2.78 2.41
CA TRP A 41 -3.69 3.87 2.03
C TRP A 41 -5.16 3.47 2.18
N LEU A 42 -5.55 2.29 1.70
CA LEU A 42 -6.93 1.80 1.79
C LEU A 42 -7.40 1.59 3.24
N ARG A 43 -6.50 1.33 4.19
CA ARG A 43 -6.85 1.28 5.61
C ARG A 43 -7.32 2.62 6.18
N THR A 44 -6.96 3.72 5.53
CA THR A 44 -7.43 5.06 5.90
C THR A 44 -8.80 5.39 5.31
N TRP A 45 -9.33 4.54 4.42
CA TRP A 45 -10.58 4.81 3.74
C TRP A 45 -11.76 4.83 4.71
N GLY A 46 -12.58 5.89 4.61
CA GLY A 46 -13.71 6.12 5.52
C GLY A 46 -13.33 6.74 6.88
N GLN A 47 -12.04 6.97 7.15
CA GLN A 47 -11.61 7.70 8.34
C GLN A 47 -11.70 9.22 8.12
N PRO A 48 -12.00 10.01 9.17
CA PRO A 48 -11.87 11.46 9.11
C PRO A 48 -10.45 11.84 8.69
N GLY A 49 -10.31 12.71 7.68
CA GLY A 49 -9.01 13.09 7.15
C GLY A 49 -8.43 12.13 6.10
N PHE A 50 -9.24 11.22 5.55
CA PHE A 50 -8.89 10.49 4.32
C PHE A 50 -8.44 11.46 3.23
N LYS A 51 -7.36 11.08 2.53
CA LYS A 51 -6.76 11.85 1.45
C LYS A 51 -6.66 11.00 0.21
N ASP A 52 -6.74 11.65 -0.94
CA ASP A 52 -6.41 11.00 -2.21
C ASP A 52 -4.99 10.45 -2.15
N PHE A 53 -4.77 9.32 -2.83
CA PHE A 53 -3.51 8.57 -2.78
C PHE A 53 -2.25 9.44 -2.93
N PRO A 54 -2.15 10.42 -3.85
CA PRO A 54 -0.94 11.22 -4.03
C PRO A 54 -0.67 12.15 -2.84
N LEU A 55 -1.72 12.73 -2.27
CA LEU A 55 -1.63 13.60 -1.09
C LEU A 55 -1.25 12.79 0.15
N TRP A 56 -1.90 11.63 0.33
CA TRP A 56 -1.55 10.71 1.40
C TRP A 56 -0.09 10.23 1.29
N LEU A 57 0.36 9.88 0.08
CA LEU A 57 1.72 9.40 -0.18
C LEU A 57 2.77 10.48 0.09
N ALA A 58 2.49 11.74 -0.25
CA ALA A 58 3.38 12.87 0.02
C ALA A 58 3.65 13.04 1.52
N GLU A 59 2.65 12.76 2.37
CA GLU A 59 2.73 12.86 3.83
C GLU A 59 3.45 11.69 4.49
N GLN A 60 3.66 10.58 3.78
CA GLN A 60 4.44 9.46 4.29
C GLN A 60 5.93 9.85 4.27
N ASN A 61 6.39 10.61 5.26
CA ASN A 61 7.76 11.12 5.38
C ASN A 61 8.13 11.31 6.86
N GLU A 62 8.30 10.20 7.58
CA GLU A 62 9.01 10.14 8.86
C GLU A 62 9.94 8.91 8.88
#